data_AF-A0A9P6LYB2-F1
#
_entry.id   AF-A0A9P6LYB2-F1
#
_cell.length_a   1.000
_cell.length_b   1.000
_cell.length_c   1.000
_cell.angle_alpha   90.00
_cell.angle_beta   90.00
_cell.angle_gamma   90.00
#
_symmetry.space_group_name_H-M   'P 1'
#
loop_
_entity.id
_entity.type
_entity.pdbx_description
1 polymer ?
#
loop_
_entity_poly.entity_id
_entity_poly.type
_entity_poly.pdbx_seq_one_letter_code
_entity_poly.pdbx_strand_id
1 'polypeptide(L)'
;MSWLSEGHGSAIYEIGVADDGSFVGLSPEDMEISLQTLHRMAEFLKADVTILRRVSVESTQPEDGSAPGLARKQPSTHISIPRTDPEYLVVEAKVTSRLADEHHFMEIRVALVGGPDAGKSTLLGRLAHGIADNGRGKARLNLLRHRHEISTGRTSSISHEIMGFTAKGETVNYSTTNISSWQEVCESSAKVVTLLDTCGHPRFLKTTISGLTGHSPDYACLVVDSRVGGVSEMTREHLALAVALGLPTFVVVTKMDVATREQLRATATALMALIRTTGPSCLPSVDIETGFSSTLLSSSTSKSSSTGTIDSAVQKFVPIIVHKENDLEAVVDRFSNAQTIARTNSVAIPILLLSSVTGENVNLLEKMLRLLPKPSLDDHGESYSQEPACYQIEEIYSIPDIGTVVGGFLHSGRIQIHKNGTISKDTSSSSTAASVPSAGISQGKTRVPGNKNMRLYLGPVDRDGSFIPVVVKSIHRQRMSMRSIDSGQTATLAIEGPGLSRVKVRRGMVVLESDTDPRGTCCQTFEAIIQVLAHEGVFGVGYQGMIHCGSVHQNANVIKIDLLPSSDQEEDLSLSLDSNDAEL
;
A
#
# COMPACT_ATOMS: atom_id res chain seq x y z
N MET A 1 6.04 32.80 2.76
CA MET A 1 5.56 31.70 1.89
C MET A 1 6.57 31.45 0.76
N SER A 2 7.81 31.00 1.02
CA SER A 2 8.59 30.20 0.03
C SER A 2 10.01 29.76 0.50
N TRP A 3 10.19 29.19 1.70
CA TRP A 3 11.50 28.56 2.04
C TRP A 3 11.29 27.10 2.43
N LEU A 4 10.26 26.85 3.24
CA LEU A 4 9.75 25.49 3.48
C LEU A 4 9.20 24.80 2.22
N SER A 5 8.61 25.54 1.27
CA SER A 5 8.16 24.97 -0.01
C SER A 5 9.31 24.74 -0.99
N GLU A 6 10.34 25.58 -0.98
CA GLU A 6 11.56 25.39 -1.78
C GLU A 6 12.41 24.23 -1.26
N GLY A 7 12.43 24.01 0.06
CA GLY A 7 13.13 22.89 0.72
C GLY A 7 12.35 21.58 0.79
N HIS A 8 11.30 21.38 -0.03
CA HIS A 8 10.45 20.18 -0.02
C HIS A 8 9.88 19.82 1.37
N GLY A 9 9.40 20.82 2.12
CA GLY A 9 8.79 20.64 3.43
C GLY A 9 9.77 20.59 4.61
N SER A 10 11.08 20.77 4.37
CA SER A 10 12.08 20.88 5.44
C SER A 10 13.13 21.96 5.15
N ALA A 11 13.57 22.66 6.19
CA ALA A 11 14.63 23.65 6.13
C ALA A 11 15.56 23.49 7.34
N ILE A 12 16.86 23.67 7.13
CA ILE A 12 17.87 23.69 8.20
C ILE A 12 18.21 25.15 8.48
N TYR A 13 18.15 25.53 9.75
CA TYR A 13 18.49 26.85 10.25
C TYR A 13 19.72 26.74 11.14
N GLU A 14 20.72 27.53 10.83
CA GLU A 14 21.89 27.72 11.69
C GLU A 14 21.70 29.04 12.45
N ILE A 15 21.66 28.95 13.78
CA ILE A 15 21.47 30.10 14.68
C ILE A 15 22.82 30.42 15.32
N GLY A 16 23.23 31.69 15.28
CA GLY A 16 24.54 32.14 15.76
C GLY A 16 25.62 32.21 14.67
N VAL A 17 25.20 32.42 13.42
CA VAL A 17 26.09 32.59 12.25
C VAL A 17 26.01 34.04 11.77
N ALA A 18 27.13 34.63 11.40
CA ALA A 18 27.17 35.97 10.78
C ALA A 18 26.82 35.92 9.28
N ASP A 19 26.58 37.09 8.68
CA ASP A 19 26.20 37.22 7.26
C ASP A 19 27.23 36.63 6.27
N ASP A 20 28.47 36.43 6.72
CA ASP A 20 29.56 35.82 5.96
C ASP A 20 29.64 34.28 6.11
N GLY A 21 28.75 33.68 6.90
CA GLY A 21 28.75 32.24 7.18
C GLY A 21 29.69 31.83 8.31
N SER A 22 30.30 32.77 9.03
CA SER A 22 31.20 32.46 10.16
C SER A 22 30.44 32.18 11.46
N PHE A 23 30.92 31.21 12.23
CA PHE A 23 30.34 30.84 13.53
C PHE A 23 30.74 31.85 14.61
N VAL A 24 29.88 32.84 14.86
CA VAL A 24 30.09 33.85 15.93
C VAL A 24 29.54 33.35 17.27
N GLY A 25 28.47 32.55 17.22
CA GLY A 25 27.75 32.04 18.38
C GLY A 25 26.95 33.12 19.12
N LEU A 26 25.97 32.69 19.91
CA LEU A 26 25.15 33.56 20.77
C LEU A 26 25.33 33.17 22.24
N SER A 27 25.08 34.11 23.15
CA SER A 27 25.03 33.78 24.57
C SER A 27 23.96 32.71 24.85
N PRO A 28 24.07 31.91 25.91
CA PRO A 28 23.09 30.87 26.22
C PRO A 28 21.66 31.42 26.41
N GLU A 29 21.54 32.64 26.95
CA GLU A 29 20.26 33.31 27.15
C GLU A 29 19.65 33.79 25.82
N ASP A 30 20.46 34.42 24.96
CA ASP A 30 20.00 34.89 23.64
C ASP A 30 19.67 33.73 22.69
N MET A 31 20.41 32.62 22.82
CA MET A 31 20.14 31.39 22.07
C MET A 31 18.78 30.80 22.44
N GLU A 32 18.42 30.78 23.73
CA GLU A 32 17.12 30.30 24.18
C GLU A 32 15.98 31.19 23.67
N ILE A 33 16.15 32.51 23.69
CA ILE A 33 15.17 33.46 23.12
C ILE A 33 15.02 33.24 21.60
N SER A 34 16.13 33.01 20.91
CA SER A 34 16.14 32.75 19.46
C SER A 34 15.44 31.44 19.12
N LEU A 35 15.67 30.38 19.90
CA LEU A 35 14.96 29.10 19.76
C LEU A 35 13.48 29.21 20.07
N GLN A 36 13.08 29.96 21.11
CA GLN A 36 11.67 30.23 21.40
C GLN A 36 10.98 30.99 20.26
N THR A 37 11.69 31.94 19.64
CA THR A 37 11.20 32.68 18.47
C THR A 37 11.03 31.74 17.28
N LEU A 38 12.01 30.87 17.03
CA LEU A 38 11.92 29.84 15.99
C LEU A 38 10.74 28.89 16.25
N HIS A 39 10.52 28.48 17.50
CA HIS A 39 9.37 27.65 17.89
C HIS A 39 8.03 28.35 17.64
N ARG A 40 7.92 29.65 17.96
CA ARG A 40 6.70 30.44 17.67
C ARG A 40 6.45 30.61 16.18
N MET A 41 7.49 30.90 15.40
CA MET A 41 7.41 31.00 13.94
C MET A 41 7.00 29.66 13.33
N ALA A 42 7.60 28.57 13.81
CA ALA A 42 7.25 27.23 13.40
C ALA A 42 5.80 26.89 13.78
N GLU A 43 5.34 27.24 14.98
CA GLU A 43 3.95 27.03 15.39
C GLU A 43 2.94 27.78 14.50
N PHE A 44 3.24 29.04 14.16
CA PHE A 44 2.42 29.81 13.21
C PHE A 44 2.36 29.18 11.82
N LEU A 45 3.49 28.63 11.37
CA LEU A 45 3.60 27.92 10.08
C LEU A 45 3.14 26.46 10.15
N LYS A 46 2.62 26.00 11.31
CA LYS A 46 2.36 24.59 11.61
C LYS A 46 3.59 23.76 11.22
N ALA A 47 4.72 23.94 11.89
CA ALA A 47 5.99 23.26 11.66
C ALA A 47 6.60 22.75 12.98
N ASP A 48 7.26 21.60 12.93
CA ASP A 48 8.00 20.99 14.04
C ASP A 48 9.48 21.38 13.92
N VAL A 49 10.09 21.73 15.04
CA VAL A 49 11.51 22.11 15.13
C VAL A 49 12.25 21.01 15.86
N THR A 50 13.28 20.46 15.22
CA THR A 50 14.18 19.44 15.80
C THR A 50 15.59 20.00 15.85
N ILE A 51 16.20 20.04 17.04
CA ILE A 51 17.58 20.47 17.19
C ILE A 51 18.48 19.32 16.74
N LEU A 52 19.28 19.53 15.69
CA LEU A 52 20.21 18.53 15.18
C LEU A 52 21.50 18.53 16.01
N ARG A 53 22.04 19.72 16.30
CA ARG A 53 23.33 19.85 16.97
C ARG A 53 23.46 21.19 17.70
N ARG A 54 24.19 21.18 18.82
CA ARG A 54 24.68 22.38 19.52
C ARG A 54 26.20 22.35 19.53
N VAL A 55 26.84 23.45 19.17
CA VAL A 55 28.30 23.60 19.12
C VAL A 55 28.68 24.82 19.95
N SER A 56 29.59 24.68 20.92
CA SER A 56 30.17 25.84 21.60
C SER A 56 31.36 26.38 20.83
N VAL A 57 31.45 27.71 20.77
CA VAL A 57 32.49 28.47 20.10
C VAL A 57 33.22 29.29 21.17
N GLU A 58 34.54 29.14 21.22
CA GLU A 58 35.39 30.00 22.05
C GLU A 58 35.50 31.37 21.38
N SER A 59 35.17 32.44 22.10
CA SER A 59 35.24 33.80 21.56
C SER A 59 36.68 34.17 21.25
N THR A 60 37.07 34.12 19.98
CA THR A 60 38.28 34.82 19.52
C THR A 60 37.93 36.29 19.36
N GLN A 61 38.24 37.10 20.38
CA GLN A 61 38.29 38.55 20.17
C GLN A 61 39.34 38.85 19.07
N PRO A 62 39.05 39.76 18.13
CA PRO A 62 40.06 40.20 17.17
C PRO A 62 41.09 41.04 17.93
N GLU A 63 42.29 40.49 18.14
CA GLU A 63 43.44 41.30 18.54
C GLU A 63 43.84 42.19 17.35
N ASP A 64 43.80 43.50 17.57
CA ASP A 64 44.25 44.52 16.62
C ASP A 64 45.71 44.26 16.17
N GLY A 65 45.87 44.03 14.86
CA GLY A 65 47.06 44.32 14.07
C GLY A 65 48.43 43.84 14.56
N SER A 66 48.90 42.66 14.10
CA SER A 66 50.28 42.46 13.63
C SER A 66 50.50 41.10 12.94
N ALA A 67 51.46 41.08 12.02
CA ALA A 67 51.77 40.08 10.98
C ALA A 67 51.99 38.61 11.44
N PRO A 68 51.90 37.61 10.53
CA PRO A 68 51.97 36.20 10.90
C PRO A 68 53.41 35.73 11.10
N GLY A 69 53.72 35.27 12.32
CA GLY A 69 55.01 34.68 12.67
C GLY A 69 54.84 33.33 13.37
N LEU A 70 55.43 32.30 12.78
CA LEU A 70 55.64 30.95 13.34
C LEU A 70 56.08 31.00 14.81
N ALA A 71 55.31 30.40 15.74
CA ALA A 71 55.86 29.94 17.02
C ALA A 71 55.01 28.81 17.65
N ARG A 72 55.64 27.64 17.72
CA ARG A 72 55.26 26.47 18.53
C ARG A 72 55.49 26.80 20.01
N LYS A 73 54.48 26.68 20.89
CA LYS A 73 54.71 26.67 22.35
C LYS A 73 53.89 25.60 23.09
N GLN A 74 54.61 24.94 23.99
CA GLN A 74 54.26 23.85 24.90
C GLN A 74 53.35 24.29 26.06
N PRO A 75 52.73 23.35 26.80
CA PRO A 75 51.76 23.65 27.84
C PRO A 75 52.47 24.10 29.12
N SER A 76 52.07 25.25 29.68
CA SER A 76 52.49 25.66 31.02
C SER A 76 51.31 25.66 31.96
N THR A 77 51.41 24.82 32.99
CA THR A 77 50.54 24.72 34.15
C THR A 77 50.58 26.00 34.98
N HIS A 78 49.49 26.76 34.98
CA HIS A 78 49.20 27.72 36.04
C HIS A 78 47.70 27.70 36.35
N ILE A 79 47.39 27.44 37.63
CA ILE A 79 46.05 27.53 38.20
C ILE A 79 45.73 29.02 38.34
N SER A 80 44.77 29.50 37.56
CA SER A 80 44.17 30.83 37.70
C SER A 80 42.66 30.71 37.50
N ILE A 81 41.92 31.12 38.55
CA ILE A 81 40.55 31.65 38.62
C ILE A 81 39.67 31.39 37.39
N PRO A 82 38.47 30.78 37.52
CA PRO A 82 37.60 30.56 36.37
C PRO A 82 37.18 31.93 35.82
N ARG A 83 37.76 32.31 34.68
CA ARG A 83 37.16 33.31 33.81
C ARG A 83 35.88 32.67 33.30
N THR A 84 34.75 33.15 33.78
CA THR A 84 33.45 32.91 33.14
C THR A 84 33.45 33.70 31.82
N ASP A 85 34.20 33.21 30.85
CA ASP A 85 34.00 33.61 29.47
C ASP A 85 32.63 33.05 29.05
N PRO A 86 31.70 33.87 28.54
CA PRO A 86 30.39 33.37 28.15
C PRO A 86 30.57 32.36 27.02
N GLU A 87 30.16 31.12 27.24
CA GLU A 87 30.19 30.06 26.23
C GLU A 87 29.20 30.43 25.13
N TYR A 88 29.70 30.82 23.95
CA TYR A 88 28.86 31.16 22.82
C TYR A 88 28.41 29.89 22.11
N LEU A 89 27.11 29.74 21.87
CA LEU A 89 26.51 28.56 21.26
C LEU A 89 26.10 28.86 19.82
N VAL A 90 26.34 27.89 18.95
CA VAL A 90 25.72 27.78 17.62
C VAL A 90 24.79 26.58 17.64
N VAL A 91 23.58 26.76 17.12
CA VAL A 91 22.58 25.69 17.07
C VAL A 91 22.15 25.46 15.64
N GLU A 92 22.23 24.20 15.21
CA GLU A 92 21.68 23.74 13.95
C GLU A 92 20.30 23.12 14.23
N ALA A 93 19.25 23.78 13.77
CA ALA A 93 17.85 23.41 13.98
C ALA A 93 17.19 23.07 12.65
N LYS A 94 16.64 21.86 12.52
CA LYS A 94 15.82 21.47 11.37
C LYS A 94 14.37 21.81 11.65
N VAL A 95 13.79 22.67 10.82
CA VAL A 95 12.36 22.98 10.82
C VAL A 95 11.70 22.15 9.72
N THR A 96 10.79 21.28 10.11
CA THR A 96 9.99 20.45 9.20
C THR A 96 8.54 20.87 9.29
N SER A 97 7.86 21.08 8.17
CA SER A 97 6.44 21.41 8.17
C SER A 97 5.61 20.31 8.87
N ARG A 98 4.68 20.69 9.77
CA ARG A 98 3.59 19.85 10.34
C ARG A 98 2.43 19.72 9.35
N LEU A 99 2.57 20.15 8.09
CA LEU A 99 1.51 19.98 7.09
C LEU A 99 1.07 18.52 6.85
N ALA A 100 1.62 17.52 7.54
CA ALA A 100 1.23 16.13 7.35
C ALA A 100 0.41 15.49 8.49
N ASP A 101 -0.21 16.27 9.38
CA ASP A 101 -1.25 15.69 10.26
C ASP A 101 -2.58 15.47 9.53
N GLU A 102 -2.85 16.19 8.44
CA GLU A 102 -4.20 16.21 7.83
C GLU A 102 -4.24 16.07 6.30
N HIS A 103 -3.12 15.86 5.60
CA HIS A 103 -3.17 15.44 4.19
C HIS A 103 -3.51 13.93 4.07
N HIS A 104 -4.60 13.51 4.70
CA HIS A 104 -5.23 12.22 4.45
C HIS A 104 -5.95 12.29 3.10
N PHE A 105 -5.19 12.29 2.00
CA PHE A 105 -5.80 12.08 0.69
C PHE A 105 -6.18 10.62 0.56
N MET A 106 -7.42 10.38 0.13
CA MET A 106 -7.89 9.04 -0.19
C MET A 106 -7.10 8.54 -1.41
N GLU A 107 -6.43 7.40 -1.28
CA GLU A 107 -5.76 6.74 -2.38
C GLU A 107 -6.49 5.47 -2.79
N ILE A 108 -6.65 5.33 -4.11
CA ILE A 108 -7.20 4.15 -4.75
C ILE A 108 -6.20 3.67 -5.80
N ARG A 109 -5.85 2.39 -5.77
CA ARG A 109 -5.00 1.75 -6.77
C ARG A 109 -5.87 1.04 -7.80
N VAL A 110 -5.67 1.35 -9.08
CA VAL A 110 -6.39 0.70 -10.18
C VAL A 110 -5.38 0.05 -11.12
N ALA A 111 -5.48 -1.27 -11.30
CA ALA A 111 -4.64 -2.00 -12.25
C ALA A 111 -5.28 -2.05 -13.64
N LEU A 112 -4.56 -1.59 -14.66
CA LEU A 112 -4.95 -1.71 -16.06
C LEU A 112 -4.52 -3.09 -16.56
N VAL A 113 -5.48 -3.98 -16.83
CA VAL A 113 -5.26 -5.35 -17.32
C VAL A 113 -5.92 -5.56 -18.68
N GLY A 114 -5.40 -6.48 -19.51
CA GLY A 114 -5.99 -6.75 -20.84
C GLY A 114 -4.99 -7.19 -21.89
N GLY A 115 -5.47 -7.60 -23.07
CA GLY A 115 -4.64 -8.19 -24.13
C GLY A 115 -3.54 -7.29 -24.71
N PRO A 116 -2.64 -7.85 -25.52
CA PRO A 116 -1.67 -7.06 -26.27
C PRO A 116 -2.40 -6.09 -27.19
N ASP A 117 -1.82 -4.92 -27.40
CA ASP A 117 -2.38 -3.86 -28.26
C ASP A 117 -3.71 -3.24 -27.82
N ALA A 118 -4.32 -3.64 -26.68
CA ALA A 118 -5.53 -3.00 -26.15
C ALA A 118 -5.38 -1.50 -25.84
N GLY A 119 -4.15 -0.98 -25.81
CA GLY A 119 -3.88 0.45 -25.59
C GLY A 119 -3.82 0.85 -24.12
N LYS A 120 -3.53 -0.07 -23.19
CA LYS A 120 -3.38 0.18 -21.74
C LYS A 120 -2.43 1.35 -21.44
N SER A 121 -1.17 1.24 -21.85
CA SER A 121 -0.17 2.30 -21.66
C SER A 121 -0.52 3.59 -22.38
N THR A 122 -1.18 3.50 -23.55
CA THR A 122 -1.64 4.70 -24.29
C THR A 122 -2.75 5.43 -23.54
N LEU A 123 -3.71 4.69 -22.98
CA LEU A 123 -4.78 5.22 -22.14
C LEU A 123 -4.21 5.84 -20.86
N LEU A 124 -3.26 5.15 -20.22
CA LEU A 124 -2.58 5.66 -19.03
C LEU A 124 -1.86 6.98 -19.31
N GLY A 125 -1.07 7.03 -20.39
CA GLY A 125 -0.31 8.23 -20.75
C GLY A 125 -1.21 9.42 -21.07
N ARG A 126 -2.40 9.17 -21.63
CA ARG A 126 -3.41 10.20 -21.85
C ARG A 126 -4.01 10.71 -20.53
N LEU A 127 -4.38 9.81 -19.61
CA LEU A 127 -4.98 10.19 -18.33
C LEU A 127 -3.99 10.93 -17.43
N ALA A 128 -2.75 10.41 -17.31
CA ALA A 128 -1.73 10.98 -16.44
C ALA A 128 -1.14 12.29 -16.98
N HIS A 129 -0.82 12.38 -18.27
CA HIS A 129 -0.17 13.57 -18.84
C HIS A 129 -1.10 14.52 -19.58
N GLY A 130 -2.38 14.16 -19.78
CA GLY A 130 -3.32 14.95 -20.57
C GLY A 130 -2.97 15.06 -22.06
N ILE A 131 -2.01 14.27 -22.55
CA ILE A 131 -1.54 14.34 -23.95
C ILE A 131 -2.39 13.44 -24.82
N ALA A 132 -3.01 14.02 -25.86
CA ALA A 132 -3.74 13.25 -26.86
C ALA A 132 -2.80 12.33 -27.65
N ASP A 133 -3.21 11.07 -27.84
CA ASP A 133 -2.43 10.14 -28.64
C ASP A 133 -2.61 10.41 -30.14
N ASN A 134 -1.55 10.23 -30.92
CA ASN A 134 -1.58 10.37 -32.37
C ASN A 134 -1.86 9.03 -33.10
N GLY A 135 -2.31 8.00 -32.37
CA GLY A 135 -2.49 6.64 -32.88
C GLY A 135 -1.19 5.86 -33.10
N ARG A 136 -0.03 6.50 -32.89
CA ARG A 136 1.30 5.86 -32.95
C ARG A 136 1.92 5.70 -31.56
N GLY A 137 1.17 5.99 -30.50
CA GLY A 137 1.64 5.84 -29.12
C GLY A 137 2.52 7.00 -28.64
N LYS A 138 2.29 8.23 -29.14
CA LYS A 138 2.91 9.45 -28.56
C LYS A 138 2.63 9.55 -27.06
N ALA A 139 1.41 9.23 -26.63
CA ALA A 139 1.02 9.33 -25.22
C ALA A 139 1.77 8.36 -24.31
N ARG A 140 2.12 7.15 -24.81
CA ARG A 140 2.81 6.13 -24.01
C ARG A 140 4.33 6.31 -23.92
N LEU A 141 4.95 7.14 -24.76
CA LEU A 141 6.42 7.30 -24.79
C LEU A 141 6.99 7.76 -23.45
N ASN A 142 6.23 8.58 -22.70
CA ASN A 142 6.64 9.08 -21.39
C ASN A 142 6.66 7.99 -20.31
N LEU A 143 5.95 6.87 -20.53
CA LEU A 143 5.83 5.77 -19.58
C LEU A 143 6.89 4.68 -19.78
N LEU A 144 7.51 4.63 -20.96
CA LEU A 144 8.47 3.60 -21.30
C LEU A 144 9.81 3.91 -20.66
N ARG A 145 10.28 3.01 -19.79
CA ARG A 145 11.51 3.21 -19.00
C ARG A 145 12.71 2.56 -19.68
N HIS A 146 12.49 1.51 -20.48
CA HIS A 146 13.57 0.72 -21.04
C HIS A 146 13.73 0.89 -22.55
N ARG A 147 14.99 0.81 -23.02
CA ARG A 147 15.35 0.96 -24.43
C ARG A 147 14.69 -0.10 -25.34
N HIS A 148 14.51 -1.32 -24.85
CA HIS A 148 13.79 -2.37 -25.59
C HIS A 148 12.28 -2.10 -25.67
N GLU A 149 11.69 -1.41 -24.70
CA GLU A 149 10.28 -1.01 -24.77
C GLU A 149 10.07 0.07 -25.84
N ILE A 150 10.98 1.04 -25.92
CA ILE A 150 10.93 2.11 -26.93
C ILE A 150 11.10 1.55 -28.35
N SER A 151 12.03 0.61 -28.54
CA SER A 151 12.30 0.01 -29.87
C SER A 151 11.23 -0.99 -30.31
N THR A 152 10.72 -1.83 -29.39
CA THR A 152 9.68 -2.82 -29.70
C THR A 152 8.26 -2.24 -29.65
N GLY A 153 8.09 -1.09 -28.99
CA GLY A 153 6.78 -0.53 -28.70
C GLY A 153 5.93 -1.40 -27.78
N ARG A 154 6.53 -2.24 -26.94
CA ARG A 154 5.84 -3.14 -26.00
C ARG A 154 6.32 -2.89 -24.58
N THR A 155 5.37 -2.79 -23.66
CA THR A 155 5.64 -2.64 -22.22
C THR A 155 6.05 -3.99 -21.63
N SER A 156 7.16 -4.00 -20.89
CA SER A 156 7.76 -5.19 -20.26
C SER A 156 7.88 -5.07 -18.74
N SER A 157 7.74 -3.85 -18.24
CA SER A 157 7.80 -3.48 -16.83
C SER A 157 6.43 -2.96 -16.37
N ILE A 158 6.19 -3.00 -15.05
CA ILE A 158 5.03 -2.35 -14.46
C ILE A 158 5.38 -0.88 -14.23
N SER A 159 4.51 0.02 -14.70
CA SER A 159 4.65 1.46 -14.49
C SER A 159 3.54 1.97 -13.58
N HIS A 160 3.88 2.96 -12.75
CA HIS A 160 2.97 3.62 -11.83
C HIS A 160 2.83 5.06 -12.26
N GLU A 161 1.59 5.54 -12.38
CA GLU A 161 1.29 6.94 -12.56
C GLU A 161 0.18 7.36 -11.61
N ILE A 162 0.18 8.63 -11.22
CA ILE A 162 -0.81 9.18 -10.30
C ILE A 162 -1.70 10.20 -11.01
N MET A 163 -2.96 10.20 -10.63
CA MET A 163 -3.95 11.19 -11.05
C MET A 163 -4.64 11.74 -9.82
N GLY A 164 -4.60 13.05 -9.65
CA GLY A 164 -5.22 13.75 -8.55
C GLY A 164 -6.62 14.27 -8.88
N PHE A 165 -7.46 14.40 -7.87
CA PHE A 165 -8.76 15.04 -7.95
C PHE A 165 -8.94 16.03 -6.81
N THR A 166 -9.32 17.27 -7.14
CA THR A 166 -9.69 18.27 -6.13
C THR A 166 -11.05 17.94 -5.54
N ALA A 167 -11.38 18.51 -4.37
CA ALA A 167 -12.72 18.40 -3.77
C ALA A 167 -13.82 18.91 -4.73
N LYS A 168 -13.50 19.91 -5.56
CA LYS A 168 -14.41 20.46 -6.59
C LYS A 168 -14.60 19.52 -7.77
N GLY A 169 -13.66 18.61 -8.02
CA GLY A 169 -13.74 17.61 -9.07
C GLY A 169 -12.91 17.83 -10.30
N GLU A 170 -12.05 18.83 -10.25
CA GLU A 170 -11.10 19.09 -11.31
C GLU A 170 -9.97 18.07 -11.19
N THR A 171 -9.54 17.58 -12.34
CA THR A 171 -8.42 16.66 -12.47
C THR A 171 -7.12 17.43 -12.26
N VAL A 172 -6.30 16.96 -11.34
CA VAL A 172 -4.96 17.46 -11.05
C VAL A 172 -3.97 16.47 -11.64
N ASN A 173 -3.24 16.90 -12.67
CA ASN A 173 -2.28 16.04 -13.36
C ASN A 173 -1.09 16.87 -13.89
N TYR A 174 -0.12 16.24 -14.57
CA TYR A 174 1.04 16.95 -15.14
C TYR A 174 0.69 17.97 -16.23
N SER A 175 -0.54 17.95 -16.76
CA SER A 175 -0.97 18.90 -17.78
C SER A 175 -1.36 20.26 -17.19
N THR A 176 -1.70 20.31 -15.90
CA THR A 176 -2.04 21.56 -15.22
C THR A 176 -0.75 22.40 -15.07
N THR A 177 -0.75 23.65 -15.54
CA THR A 177 0.44 24.47 -15.85
C THR A 177 1.41 24.77 -14.72
N ASN A 178 1.14 24.32 -13.49
CA ASN A 178 1.93 24.59 -12.29
C ASN A 178 2.38 23.33 -11.54
N ILE A 179 2.27 22.14 -12.14
CA ILE A 179 2.52 20.87 -11.46
C ILE A 179 3.64 20.10 -12.15
N SER A 180 4.76 19.96 -11.44
CA SER A 180 5.97 19.31 -11.97
C SER A 180 6.32 18.02 -11.22
N SER A 181 5.79 17.84 -10.01
CA SER A 181 6.18 16.75 -9.12
C SER A 181 4.98 15.92 -8.64
N TRP A 182 5.25 14.66 -8.29
CA TRP A 182 4.25 13.76 -7.70
C TRP A 182 3.72 14.29 -6.36
N GLN A 183 4.56 15.02 -5.62
CA GLN A 183 4.23 15.62 -4.33
C GLN A 183 3.16 16.70 -4.48
N GLU A 184 3.33 17.62 -5.43
CA GLU A 184 2.37 18.69 -5.70
C GLU A 184 0.99 18.15 -6.09
N VAL A 185 0.94 17.06 -6.87
CA VAL A 185 -0.32 16.37 -7.19
C VAL A 185 -0.99 15.88 -5.90
N CYS A 186 -0.24 15.24 -5.00
CA CYS A 186 -0.78 14.72 -3.75
C CYS A 186 -1.21 15.83 -2.78
N GLU A 187 -0.47 16.94 -2.70
CA GLU A 187 -0.78 18.08 -1.82
C GLU A 187 -2.04 18.84 -2.25
N SER A 188 -2.25 18.99 -3.57
CA SER A 188 -3.40 19.72 -4.12
C SER A 188 -4.65 18.85 -4.32
N SER A 189 -4.54 17.54 -4.09
CA SER A 189 -5.63 16.58 -4.33
C SER A 189 -6.31 16.12 -3.04
N ALA A 190 -7.64 16.08 -3.06
CA ALA A 190 -8.43 15.44 -2.01
C ALA A 190 -8.45 13.92 -2.17
N LYS A 191 -8.36 13.45 -3.41
CA LYS A 191 -8.32 12.03 -3.77
C LYS A 191 -7.26 11.81 -4.84
N VAL A 192 -6.45 10.77 -4.68
CA VAL A 192 -5.43 10.36 -5.63
C VAL A 192 -5.76 8.96 -6.13
N VAL A 193 -5.71 8.78 -7.43
CA VAL A 193 -5.87 7.48 -8.08
C VAL A 193 -4.51 7.09 -8.65
N THR A 194 -3.94 6.02 -8.11
CA THR A 194 -2.70 5.44 -8.59
C THR A 194 -3.04 4.38 -9.64
N LEU A 195 -2.64 4.62 -10.88
CA LEU A 195 -2.89 3.75 -12.01
C LEU A 195 -1.66 2.86 -12.27
N LEU A 196 -1.86 1.55 -12.31
CA LEU A 196 -0.82 0.55 -12.55
C LEU A 196 -0.92 0.04 -13.99
N ASP A 197 0.11 0.25 -14.80
CA ASP A 197 0.20 -0.35 -16.14
C ASP A 197 0.72 -1.78 -16.04
N THR A 198 -0.10 -2.76 -16.40
CA THR A 198 0.35 -4.17 -16.46
C THR A 198 0.73 -4.58 -17.88
N CYS A 199 1.58 -5.61 -17.97
CA CYS A 199 2.03 -6.13 -19.25
C CYS A 199 0.88 -6.87 -19.97
N GLY A 200 0.65 -6.55 -21.24
CA GLY A 200 -0.39 -7.20 -22.03
C GLY A 200 0.04 -8.46 -22.78
N HIS A 201 1.34 -8.68 -22.92
CA HIS A 201 1.87 -9.74 -23.78
C HIS A 201 2.05 -11.04 -22.98
N PRO A 202 1.69 -12.23 -23.52
CA PRO A 202 1.72 -13.51 -22.81
C PRO A 202 3.09 -13.83 -22.19
N ARG A 203 4.17 -13.51 -22.91
CA ARG A 203 5.57 -13.67 -22.41
C ARG A 203 5.84 -12.98 -21.08
N PHE A 204 5.10 -11.92 -20.74
CA PHE A 204 5.29 -11.13 -19.53
C PHE A 204 4.14 -11.33 -18.53
N LEU A 205 3.33 -12.39 -18.68
CA LEU A 205 2.23 -12.69 -17.76
C LEU A 205 2.71 -12.85 -16.31
N LYS A 206 3.90 -13.43 -16.10
CA LYS A 206 4.53 -13.52 -14.76
C LYS A 206 4.75 -12.15 -14.11
N THR A 207 5.14 -11.17 -14.91
CA THR A 207 5.28 -9.78 -14.46
C THR A 207 3.91 -9.22 -14.11
N THR A 208 2.87 -9.46 -14.92
CA THR A 208 1.49 -9.01 -14.63
C THR A 208 0.94 -9.61 -13.35
N ILE A 209 1.09 -10.93 -13.14
CA ILE A 209 0.68 -11.60 -11.90
C ILE A 209 1.42 -10.98 -10.70
N SER A 210 2.74 -10.82 -10.80
CA SER A 210 3.53 -10.14 -9.76
C SER A 210 3.08 -8.70 -9.50
N GLY A 211 2.57 -8.00 -10.51
CA GLY A 211 2.07 -6.64 -10.37
C GLY A 211 0.74 -6.59 -9.64
N LEU A 212 -0.15 -7.53 -9.94
CA LEU A 212 -1.47 -7.66 -9.32
C LEU A 212 -1.38 -8.19 -7.89
N THR A 213 -0.50 -9.15 -7.61
CA THR A 213 -0.31 -9.67 -6.23
C THR A 213 0.54 -8.73 -5.38
N GLY A 214 1.61 -8.16 -5.96
CA GLY A 214 2.58 -7.36 -5.22
C GLY A 214 2.03 -6.01 -4.78
N HIS A 215 1.50 -5.22 -5.72
CA HIS A 215 1.04 -3.86 -5.43
C HIS A 215 -0.41 -3.79 -4.92
N SER A 216 -1.06 -4.95 -4.75
CA SER A 216 -2.42 -5.11 -4.21
C SER A 216 -3.37 -3.99 -4.68
N PRO A 217 -3.74 -3.96 -5.98
CA PRO A 217 -4.67 -2.97 -6.49
C PRO A 217 -6.05 -3.14 -5.84
N ASP A 218 -6.76 -2.03 -5.71
CA ASP A 218 -8.11 -2.01 -5.13
C ASP A 218 -9.17 -2.33 -6.19
N TYR A 219 -8.90 -1.96 -7.46
CA TYR A 219 -9.75 -2.24 -8.61
C TYR A 219 -8.95 -2.76 -9.80
N ALA A 220 -9.60 -3.57 -10.64
CA ALA A 220 -9.08 -3.95 -11.95
C ALA A 220 -9.86 -3.25 -13.08
N CYS A 221 -9.14 -2.68 -14.03
CA CYS A 221 -9.67 -2.07 -15.24
C CYS A 221 -9.30 -2.95 -16.43
N LEU A 222 -10.29 -3.67 -16.97
CA LEU A 222 -10.11 -4.54 -18.13
C LEU A 222 -10.18 -3.72 -19.42
N VAL A 223 -9.04 -3.51 -20.07
CA VAL A 223 -8.91 -2.77 -21.32
C VAL A 223 -8.99 -3.72 -22.52
N VAL A 224 -9.89 -3.43 -23.47
CA VAL A 224 -10.21 -4.30 -24.61
C VAL A 224 -10.13 -3.53 -25.94
N ASP A 225 -9.50 -4.13 -26.96
CA ASP A 225 -9.45 -3.57 -28.31
C ASP A 225 -10.77 -3.85 -29.07
N SER A 226 -11.48 -2.81 -29.50
CA SER A 226 -12.72 -2.94 -30.28
C SER A 226 -12.53 -3.43 -31.72
N ARG A 227 -11.33 -3.33 -32.30
CA ARG A 227 -11.08 -3.68 -33.71
C ARG A 227 -11.14 -5.18 -33.98
N VAL A 228 -10.94 -6.00 -32.95
CA VAL A 228 -10.90 -7.46 -33.05
C VAL A 228 -12.29 -8.04 -33.32
N GLY A 229 -13.37 -7.34 -32.91
CA GLY A 229 -14.74 -7.85 -33.04
C GLY A 229 -15.05 -9.01 -32.11
N GLY A 230 -14.28 -9.18 -31.03
CA GLY A 230 -14.38 -10.28 -30.07
C GLY A 230 -13.38 -10.12 -28.92
N VAL A 231 -13.34 -11.10 -28.02
CA VAL A 231 -12.43 -11.08 -26.85
C VAL A 231 -11.23 -11.99 -27.08
N SER A 232 -10.03 -11.42 -26.95
CA SER A 232 -8.75 -12.15 -27.01
C SER A 232 -8.59 -13.12 -25.84
N GLU A 233 -7.87 -14.22 -26.05
CA GLU A 233 -7.50 -15.19 -25.03
C GLU A 233 -6.82 -14.54 -23.81
N MET A 234 -5.83 -13.68 -24.04
CA MET A 234 -5.15 -12.92 -22.97
C MET A 234 -6.10 -12.05 -22.14
N THR A 235 -7.16 -11.50 -22.77
CA THR A 235 -8.16 -10.71 -22.04
C THR A 235 -9.00 -11.61 -21.14
N ARG A 236 -9.28 -12.86 -21.55
CA ARG A 236 -9.98 -13.85 -20.71
C ARG A 236 -9.10 -14.28 -19.54
N GLU A 237 -7.83 -14.57 -19.78
CA GLU A 237 -6.86 -14.92 -18.73
C GLU A 237 -6.74 -13.80 -17.69
N HIS A 238 -6.57 -12.55 -18.14
CA HIS A 238 -6.47 -11.43 -17.22
C HIS A 238 -7.76 -11.16 -16.43
N LEU A 239 -8.94 -11.37 -17.03
CA LEU A 239 -10.21 -11.29 -16.31
C LEU A 239 -10.32 -12.42 -15.28
N ALA A 240 -9.95 -13.65 -15.63
CA ALA A 240 -9.95 -14.78 -14.72
C ALA A 240 -9.00 -14.54 -13.53
N LEU A 241 -7.82 -13.98 -13.77
CA LEU A 241 -6.88 -13.59 -12.71
C LEU A 241 -7.47 -12.49 -11.80
N ALA A 242 -8.12 -11.47 -12.35
CA ALA A 242 -8.72 -10.42 -11.56
C ALA A 242 -9.85 -10.96 -10.65
N VAL A 243 -10.69 -11.85 -11.19
CA VAL A 243 -11.76 -12.52 -10.42
C VAL A 243 -11.17 -13.45 -9.35
N ALA A 244 -10.15 -14.23 -9.68
CA ALA A 244 -9.49 -15.13 -8.73
C ALA A 244 -8.79 -14.38 -7.58
N LEU A 245 -8.32 -13.15 -7.82
CA LEU A 245 -7.76 -12.26 -6.80
C LEU A 245 -8.84 -11.49 -6.02
N GLY A 246 -10.12 -11.68 -6.32
CA GLY A 246 -11.22 -10.98 -5.65
C GLY A 246 -11.31 -9.48 -6.00
N LEU A 247 -10.73 -9.06 -7.12
CA LEU A 247 -10.67 -7.64 -7.52
C LEU A 247 -11.96 -7.21 -8.23
N PRO A 248 -12.66 -6.16 -7.75
CA PRO A 248 -13.79 -5.60 -8.46
C PRO A 248 -13.31 -5.05 -9.82
N THR A 249 -13.89 -5.59 -10.89
CA THR A 249 -13.42 -5.33 -12.26
C THR A 249 -14.44 -4.51 -13.04
N PHE A 250 -14.00 -3.42 -13.67
CA PHE A 250 -14.78 -2.68 -14.67
C PHE A 250 -14.10 -2.76 -16.05
N VAL A 251 -14.85 -2.52 -17.12
CA VAL A 251 -14.37 -2.75 -18.49
C VAL A 251 -14.30 -1.44 -19.28
N VAL A 252 -13.18 -1.27 -19.99
CA VAL A 252 -12.94 -0.16 -20.90
C VAL A 252 -12.65 -0.70 -22.30
N VAL A 253 -13.50 -0.36 -23.25
CA VAL A 253 -13.33 -0.69 -24.67
C VAL A 253 -12.69 0.50 -25.38
N THR A 254 -11.49 0.31 -25.93
CA THR A 254 -10.70 1.37 -26.59
C THR A 254 -10.81 1.30 -28.11
N LYS A 255 -10.28 2.33 -28.79
CA LYS A 255 -10.18 2.44 -30.26
C LYS A 255 -11.53 2.48 -30.99
N MET A 256 -12.56 3.01 -30.34
CA MET A 256 -13.88 3.14 -30.94
C MET A 256 -13.90 4.05 -32.19
N ASP A 257 -12.87 4.88 -32.38
CA ASP A 257 -12.67 5.74 -33.55
C ASP A 257 -12.30 4.97 -34.82
N VAL A 258 -11.66 3.82 -34.69
CA VAL A 258 -11.22 2.98 -35.83
C VAL A 258 -12.19 1.84 -36.10
N ALA A 259 -12.86 1.33 -35.07
CA ALA A 259 -13.73 0.18 -35.19
C ALA A 259 -15.06 0.49 -35.88
N THR A 260 -15.55 -0.46 -36.68
CA THR A 260 -16.89 -0.38 -37.27
C THR A 260 -17.97 -0.64 -36.21
N ARG A 261 -19.19 -0.16 -36.46
CA ARG A 261 -20.34 -0.38 -35.55
C ARG A 261 -20.64 -1.87 -35.34
N GLU A 262 -20.39 -2.71 -36.33
CA GLU A 262 -20.57 -4.16 -36.23
C GLU A 262 -19.53 -4.80 -35.29
N GLN A 263 -18.25 -4.44 -35.45
CA GLN A 263 -17.17 -4.91 -34.57
C GLN A 263 -17.39 -4.47 -33.12
N LEU A 264 -17.87 -3.25 -32.89
CA LEU A 264 -18.20 -2.76 -31.55
C LEU A 264 -19.33 -3.57 -30.91
N ARG A 265 -20.41 -3.84 -31.65
CA ARG A 265 -21.52 -4.68 -31.17
C ARG A 265 -21.10 -6.12 -30.90
N ALA A 266 -20.29 -6.70 -31.77
CA ALA A 266 -19.76 -8.04 -31.61
C ALA A 266 -18.88 -8.14 -30.35
N THR A 267 -17.98 -7.17 -30.14
CA THR A 267 -17.12 -7.10 -28.96
C THR A 267 -17.94 -6.94 -27.68
N ALA A 268 -18.93 -6.04 -27.66
CA ALA A 268 -19.81 -5.85 -26.51
C ALA A 268 -20.60 -7.12 -26.17
N THR A 269 -21.13 -7.82 -27.18
CA THR A 269 -21.86 -9.09 -27.00
C THR A 269 -20.94 -10.19 -26.44
N ALA A 270 -19.73 -10.30 -26.97
CA ALA A 270 -18.73 -11.25 -26.48
C ALA A 270 -18.29 -10.94 -25.05
N LEU A 271 -18.13 -9.68 -24.67
CA LEU A 271 -17.81 -9.27 -23.30
C LEU A 271 -18.96 -9.57 -22.34
N MET A 272 -20.20 -9.31 -22.74
CA MET A 272 -21.38 -9.65 -21.94
C MET A 272 -21.49 -11.16 -21.71
N ALA A 273 -21.20 -11.98 -22.73
CA ALA A 273 -21.17 -13.43 -22.58
C ALA A 273 -20.03 -13.86 -21.64
N LEU A 274 -18.83 -13.31 -21.83
CA LEU A 274 -17.66 -13.64 -21.02
C LEU A 274 -17.91 -13.34 -19.54
N ILE A 275 -18.36 -12.14 -19.19
CA ILE A 275 -18.65 -11.74 -17.80
C ILE A 275 -19.69 -12.66 -17.15
N ARG A 276 -20.68 -13.14 -17.92
CA ARG A 276 -21.68 -14.09 -17.40
C ARG A 276 -21.10 -15.49 -17.18
N THR A 277 -20.15 -15.93 -18.01
CA THR A 277 -19.52 -17.25 -17.91
C THR A 277 -18.40 -17.29 -16.88
N THR A 278 -17.57 -16.25 -16.79
CA THR A 278 -16.47 -16.13 -15.82
C THR A 278 -16.89 -15.46 -14.52
N GLY A 279 -18.16 -15.08 -14.37
CA GLY A 279 -18.72 -14.66 -13.09
C GLY A 279 -18.57 -15.77 -12.05
N PRO A 280 -18.57 -15.46 -10.74
CA PRO A 280 -18.34 -16.42 -9.68
C PRO A 280 -19.59 -17.29 -9.48
N SER A 281 -19.83 -18.21 -10.40
CA SER A 281 -20.36 -19.54 -10.08
C SER A 281 -19.24 -20.45 -9.55
N CYS A 282 -18.15 -19.86 -9.06
CA CYS A 282 -16.87 -20.51 -8.79
C CYS A 282 -16.20 -20.00 -7.50
N LEU A 283 -16.79 -19.04 -6.78
CA LEU A 283 -16.37 -18.71 -5.43
C LEU A 283 -17.43 -19.26 -4.47
N PRO A 284 -17.21 -20.38 -3.78
CA PRO A 284 -17.92 -20.61 -2.54
C PRO A 284 -17.62 -19.40 -1.63
N SER A 285 -18.65 -18.80 -1.05
CA SER A 285 -18.50 -17.89 0.07
C SER A 285 -17.91 -18.68 1.24
N VAL A 286 -16.59 -18.87 1.23
CA VAL A 286 -15.86 -19.34 2.40
C VAL A 286 -15.70 -18.09 3.26
N ASP A 287 -16.61 -17.93 4.21
CA ASP A 287 -16.35 -17.12 5.38
C ASP A 287 -15.10 -17.70 6.05
N ILE A 288 -13.94 -17.07 5.79
CA ILE A 288 -12.72 -17.35 6.55
C ILE A 288 -12.93 -16.68 7.90
N GLU A 289 -13.72 -17.33 8.77
CA GLU A 289 -13.67 -17.06 10.20
C GLU A 289 -12.26 -17.40 10.68
N THR A 290 -11.50 -16.35 10.98
CA THR A 290 -10.28 -16.42 11.76
C THR A 290 -10.61 -16.98 13.15
N GLY A 291 -10.42 -18.29 13.35
CA GLY A 291 -10.69 -18.85 14.68
C GLY A 291 -10.55 -20.36 14.85
N PHE A 292 -9.37 -20.94 14.59
CA PHE A 292 -9.05 -22.22 15.23
C PHE A 292 -8.71 -22.00 16.71
N SER A 293 -9.62 -22.48 17.56
CA SER A 293 -9.46 -22.91 18.95
C SER A 293 -9.87 -21.94 20.08
N SER A 294 -11.04 -22.19 20.66
CA SER A 294 -11.09 -22.52 22.09
C SER A 294 -12.18 -23.55 22.39
N THR A 295 -11.76 -24.57 23.12
CA THR A 295 -12.43 -25.83 23.40
C THR A 295 -13.34 -25.73 24.64
N LEU A 296 -14.52 -26.35 24.55
CA LEU A 296 -15.36 -26.89 25.64
C LEU A 296 -15.71 -25.99 26.85
N LEU A 297 -17.00 -25.64 26.98
CA LEU A 297 -17.74 -25.62 28.25
C LEU A 297 -19.28 -25.66 28.02
N SER A 298 -19.85 -26.83 28.29
CA SER A 298 -21.16 -27.12 28.90
C SER A 298 -22.42 -26.29 28.54
N SER A 299 -23.35 -26.99 27.86
CA SER A 299 -24.78 -27.15 28.19
C SER A 299 -25.53 -26.04 28.95
N SER A 300 -26.53 -25.45 28.30
CA SER A 300 -27.95 -25.53 28.72
C SER A 300 -28.86 -24.69 27.82
N THR A 301 -29.90 -25.33 27.24
CA THR A 301 -31.27 -24.83 26.95
C THR A 301 -31.44 -23.32 26.69
N SER A 302 -31.97 -22.88 25.54
CA SER A 302 -33.37 -23.11 25.15
C SER A 302 -33.64 -22.79 23.68
N LYS A 303 -34.62 -23.52 23.13
CA LYS A 303 -35.13 -23.46 21.76
C LYS A 303 -35.73 -22.08 21.42
N SER A 304 -35.36 -21.54 20.26
CA SER A 304 -36.28 -20.80 19.41
C SER A 304 -35.99 -21.10 17.94
N SER A 305 -36.83 -21.96 17.39
CA SER A 305 -36.88 -22.38 16.00
C SER A 305 -37.39 -21.26 15.10
N SER A 306 -36.54 -20.75 14.21
CA SER A 306 -36.97 -20.27 12.90
C SER A 306 -35.95 -20.77 11.88
N THR A 307 -36.39 -21.77 11.12
CA THR A 307 -35.74 -22.38 9.97
C THR A 307 -35.27 -21.32 8.98
N GLY A 308 -33.98 -21.01 9.01
CA GLY A 308 -33.29 -20.24 7.98
C GLY A 308 -32.42 -21.21 7.17
N THR A 309 -32.90 -21.60 6.00
CA THR A 309 -32.08 -22.15 4.92
C THR A 309 -31.01 -21.12 4.59
N ILE A 310 -29.74 -21.45 4.82
CA ILE A 310 -28.59 -20.68 4.34
C ILE A 310 -28.41 -21.09 2.88
N ASP A 311 -29.20 -20.50 1.98
CA ASP A 311 -28.91 -20.55 0.55
C ASP A 311 -27.67 -19.67 0.31
N SER A 312 -26.55 -20.29 -0.07
CA SER A 312 -25.36 -19.58 -0.57
C SER A 312 -25.74 -18.84 -1.85
N ALA A 313 -26.15 -17.58 -1.72
CA ALA A 313 -26.66 -16.77 -2.82
C ALA A 313 -25.56 -16.48 -3.84
N VAL A 314 -25.57 -17.21 -4.96
CA VAL A 314 -24.70 -16.94 -6.10
C VAL A 314 -25.00 -15.53 -6.62
N GLN A 315 -24.06 -14.62 -6.42
CA GLN A 315 -24.21 -13.22 -6.80
C GLN A 315 -24.18 -13.07 -8.33
N LYS A 316 -25.20 -12.44 -8.91
CA LYS A 316 -25.34 -12.33 -10.37
C LYS A 316 -24.62 -11.10 -10.93
N PHE A 317 -23.67 -11.28 -11.84
CA PHE A 317 -22.96 -10.16 -12.45
C PHE A 317 -23.71 -9.64 -13.68
N VAL A 318 -23.99 -8.33 -13.69
CA VAL A 318 -24.78 -7.67 -14.73
C VAL A 318 -23.92 -6.62 -15.43
N PRO A 319 -23.46 -6.87 -16.67
CA PRO A 319 -22.74 -5.86 -17.44
C PRO A 319 -23.68 -4.73 -17.86
N ILE A 320 -23.27 -3.48 -17.63
CA ILE A 320 -24.03 -2.27 -18.00
C ILE A 320 -23.15 -1.35 -18.84
N ILE A 321 -23.60 -1.01 -20.04
CA ILE A 321 -22.90 -0.05 -20.90
C ILE A 321 -23.27 1.36 -20.47
N VAL A 322 -22.27 2.17 -20.13
CA VAL A 322 -22.46 3.55 -19.65
C VAL A 322 -22.28 4.50 -20.84
N HIS A 323 -23.34 5.23 -21.17
CA HIS A 323 -23.33 6.23 -22.24
C HIS A 323 -23.43 7.67 -21.75
N LYS A 324 -23.99 7.89 -20.55
CA LYS A 324 -24.24 9.20 -19.97
C LYS A 324 -23.72 9.28 -18.54
N GLU A 325 -23.51 10.50 -18.08
CA GLU A 325 -23.03 10.78 -16.72
C GLU A 325 -24.05 10.38 -15.65
N ASN A 326 -25.35 10.57 -15.90
CA ASN A 326 -26.40 10.17 -14.95
C ASN A 326 -26.44 8.65 -14.74
N ASP A 327 -26.15 7.87 -15.79
CA ASP A 327 -26.10 6.41 -15.70
C ASP A 327 -24.86 5.96 -14.92
N LEU A 328 -23.79 6.76 -14.96
CA LEU A 328 -22.54 6.45 -14.29
C LEU A 328 -22.69 6.39 -12.77
N GLU A 329 -23.34 7.39 -12.16
CA GLU A 329 -23.52 7.44 -10.70
C GLU A 329 -24.30 6.22 -10.20
N ALA A 330 -25.38 5.87 -10.88
CA ALA A 330 -26.19 4.70 -10.54
C ALA A 330 -25.43 3.38 -10.71
N VAL A 331 -24.56 3.28 -11.73
CA VAL A 331 -23.73 2.08 -11.96
C VAL A 331 -22.61 1.98 -10.94
N VAL A 332 -21.96 3.09 -10.57
CA VAL A 332 -20.91 3.11 -9.54
C VAL A 332 -21.47 2.70 -8.18
N ASP A 333 -22.67 3.16 -7.80
CA ASP A 333 -23.31 2.72 -6.55
C ASP A 333 -23.58 1.21 -6.56
N ARG A 334 -24.10 0.65 -7.67
CA ARG A 334 -24.31 -0.81 -7.80
C ARG A 334 -23.03 -1.63 -7.98
N PHE A 335 -21.92 -1.00 -8.32
CA PHE A 335 -20.62 -1.64 -8.50
C PHE A 335 -19.84 -1.71 -7.19
N SER A 336 -20.00 -0.70 -6.34
CA SER A 336 -19.10 -0.49 -5.19
C SER A 336 -19.77 -0.54 -3.82
N ASN A 337 -21.09 -0.31 -3.74
CA ASN A 337 -21.79 -0.26 -2.46
C ASN A 337 -22.25 -1.66 -2.04
N ALA A 338 -21.62 -2.22 -1.01
CA ALA A 338 -21.92 -3.55 -0.47
C ALA A 338 -23.40 -3.72 -0.09
N GLN A 339 -24.05 -2.68 0.44
CA GLN A 339 -25.47 -2.74 0.82
C GLN A 339 -26.40 -2.82 -0.40
N THR A 340 -26.09 -2.08 -1.47
CA THR A 340 -26.85 -2.12 -2.73
C THR A 340 -26.66 -3.46 -3.43
N ILE A 341 -25.44 -4.00 -3.39
CA ILE A 341 -25.09 -5.32 -3.92
C ILE A 341 -25.86 -6.42 -3.17
N ALA A 342 -25.91 -6.37 -1.83
CA ALA A 342 -26.66 -7.32 -1.01
C ALA A 342 -28.18 -7.24 -1.28
N ARG A 343 -28.74 -6.04 -1.39
CA ARG A 343 -30.18 -5.84 -1.67
C ARG A 343 -30.61 -6.35 -3.05
N THR A 344 -29.76 -6.18 -4.06
CA THR A 344 -30.09 -6.55 -5.45
C THR A 344 -29.61 -7.95 -5.81
N ASN A 345 -28.81 -8.59 -4.95
CA ASN A 345 -28.11 -9.85 -5.20
C ASN A 345 -27.38 -9.87 -6.57
N SER A 346 -26.91 -8.69 -7.01
CA SER A 346 -26.28 -8.52 -8.30
C SER A 346 -25.22 -7.43 -8.30
N VAL A 347 -24.10 -7.67 -8.99
CA VAL A 347 -23.02 -6.69 -9.14
C VAL A 347 -23.06 -6.11 -10.55
N ALA A 348 -23.22 -4.80 -10.65
CA ALA A 348 -23.19 -4.11 -11.94
C ALA A 348 -21.75 -3.89 -12.40
N ILE A 349 -21.35 -4.47 -13.54
CA ILE A 349 -20.03 -4.20 -14.13
C ILE A 349 -20.15 -3.06 -15.14
N PRO A 350 -19.52 -1.89 -14.91
CA PRO A 350 -19.52 -0.80 -15.88
C PRO A 350 -18.70 -1.16 -17.12
N ILE A 351 -19.27 -0.91 -18.30
CA ILE A 351 -18.59 -0.99 -19.60
C ILE A 351 -18.58 0.40 -20.23
N LEU A 352 -17.39 0.96 -20.38
CA LEU A 352 -17.15 2.27 -20.99
C LEU A 352 -16.52 2.10 -22.37
N LEU A 353 -17.02 2.83 -23.37
CA LEU A 353 -16.42 2.89 -24.70
C LEU A 353 -15.71 4.23 -24.84
N LEU A 354 -14.43 4.23 -25.19
CA LEU A 354 -13.65 5.46 -25.34
C LEU A 354 -12.61 5.39 -26.47
N SER A 355 -12.08 6.55 -26.84
CA SER A 355 -10.91 6.65 -27.73
C SER A 355 -9.81 7.52 -27.11
N SER A 356 -8.61 6.95 -27.02
CA SER A 356 -7.41 7.69 -26.60
C SER A 356 -6.89 8.66 -27.67
N VAL A 357 -7.35 8.56 -28.91
CA VAL A 357 -6.96 9.45 -30.01
C VAL A 357 -7.90 10.66 -30.04
N THR A 358 -9.20 10.44 -30.21
CA THR A 358 -10.18 11.54 -30.29
C THR A 358 -10.48 12.16 -28.93
N GLY A 359 -10.28 11.42 -27.83
CA GLY A 359 -10.65 11.85 -26.48
C GLY A 359 -12.11 11.63 -26.13
N GLU A 360 -12.89 11.02 -27.02
CA GLU A 360 -14.30 10.72 -26.79
C GLU A 360 -14.44 9.81 -25.55
N ASN A 361 -15.34 10.20 -24.64
CA ASN A 361 -15.68 9.52 -23.38
C ASN A 361 -14.54 9.34 -22.36
N VAL A 362 -13.38 9.97 -22.56
CA VAL A 362 -12.30 9.96 -21.55
C VAL A 362 -12.76 10.67 -20.26
N ASN A 363 -13.50 11.78 -20.39
CA ASN A 363 -14.08 12.50 -19.26
C ASN A 363 -15.01 11.62 -18.40
N LEU A 364 -15.71 10.66 -19.02
CA LEU A 364 -16.60 9.74 -18.31
C LEU A 364 -15.80 8.75 -17.45
N LEU A 365 -14.66 8.27 -17.97
CA LEU A 365 -13.72 7.46 -17.21
C LEU A 365 -13.10 8.25 -16.05
N GLU A 366 -12.69 9.50 -16.26
CA GLU A 366 -12.15 10.37 -15.20
C GLU A 366 -13.18 10.61 -14.09
N LYS A 367 -14.44 10.89 -14.46
CA LYS A 367 -15.56 11.00 -13.51
C LYS A 367 -15.79 9.69 -12.77
N MET A 368 -15.71 8.54 -13.45
CA MET A 368 -15.84 7.25 -12.79
C MET A 368 -14.73 7.04 -11.75
N LEU A 369 -13.48 7.25 -12.13
CA LEU A 369 -12.32 7.13 -11.24
C LEU A 369 -12.44 8.05 -10.02
N ARG A 370 -13.02 9.24 -10.19
CA ARG A 370 -13.35 10.15 -9.08
C ARG A 370 -14.43 9.57 -8.16
N LEU A 371 -15.48 8.98 -8.71
CA LEU A 371 -16.62 8.47 -7.93
C LEU A 371 -16.37 7.12 -7.25
N LEU A 372 -15.38 6.33 -7.72
CA LEU A 372 -15.05 5.05 -7.09
C LEU A 372 -14.76 5.26 -5.59
N PRO A 373 -15.49 4.65 -4.66
CA PRO A 373 -15.09 4.69 -3.27
C PRO A 373 -13.78 3.91 -3.11
N LYS A 374 -12.99 4.19 -2.06
CA LYS A 374 -11.98 3.21 -1.67
C LYS A 374 -12.77 1.99 -1.19
N PRO A 375 -12.51 0.78 -1.71
CA PRO A 375 -13.04 -0.43 -1.14
C PRO A 375 -12.27 -0.62 0.17
N SER A 376 -12.67 0.12 1.19
CA SER A 376 -12.19 -0.09 2.54
C SER A 376 -12.93 -1.28 3.12
N LEU A 377 -12.25 -1.92 4.07
CA LEU A 377 -12.79 -2.92 4.97
C LEU A 377 -13.86 -2.30 5.91
N ASP A 378 -14.81 -1.54 5.38
CA ASP A 378 -15.75 -0.71 6.11
C ASP A 378 -17.19 -1.15 5.86
N ASP A 379 -17.59 -2.22 6.56
CA ASP A 379 -18.79 -2.13 7.41
C ASP A 379 -18.38 -2.01 8.91
N HIS A 380 -17.08 -2.04 9.22
CA HIS A 380 -16.54 -2.08 10.59
C HIS A 380 -15.30 -1.18 10.75
N GLY A 381 -15.43 0.12 10.49
CA GLY A 381 -14.39 1.13 10.69
C GLY A 381 -13.85 1.27 12.13
N GLU A 382 -14.26 0.41 13.06
CA GLU A 382 -13.75 0.32 14.43
C GLU A 382 -12.93 -0.97 14.71
N SER A 383 -13.05 -2.02 13.88
CA SER A 383 -12.49 -3.34 14.20
C SER A 383 -11.04 -3.56 13.75
N TYR A 384 -10.61 -2.99 12.62
CA TYR A 384 -9.24 -3.18 12.10
C TYR A 384 -8.15 -2.41 12.86
N SER A 385 -8.54 -1.45 13.71
CA SER A 385 -7.63 -0.80 14.65
C SER A 385 -7.09 -1.75 15.72
N GLN A 386 -7.70 -2.94 15.88
CA GLN A 386 -7.31 -3.94 16.86
C GLN A 386 -6.44 -5.06 16.30
N GLU A 387 -6.32 -5.18 14.97
CA GLU A 387 -5.45 -6.19 14.36
C GLU A 387 -3.98 -5.73 14.41
N PRO A 388 -3.03 -6.66 14.67
CA PRO A 388 -1.62 -6.32 14.69
C PRO A 388 -1.16 -5.82 13.31
N ALA A 389 -0.30 -4.81 13.31
CA ALA A 389 0.26 -4.27 12.08
C ALA A 389 1.06 -5.32 11.29
N CYS A 390 0.73 -5.50 10.01
CA CYS A 390 1.45 -6.37 9.09
C CYS A 390 1.86 -5.58 7.84
N TYR A 391 3.15 -5.27 7.73
CA TYR A 391 3.71 -4.48 6.63
C TYR A 391 4.62 -5.34 5.75
N GLN A 392 4.27 -5.47 4.48
CA GLN A 392 5.03 -6.26 3.50
C GLN A 392 6.05 -5.40 2.78
N ILE A 393 7.31 -5.84 2.74
CA ILE A 393 8.39 -5.12 2.06
C ILE A 393 8.40 -5.48 0.57
N GLU A 394 8.31 -4.46 -0.27
CA GLU A 394 8.38 -4.55 -1.73
C GLU A 394 9.67 -3.95 -2.28
N GLU A 395 10.14 -2.87 -1.67
CA GLU A 395 11.29 -2.09 -2.11
C GLU A 395 12.25 -1.82 -0.97
N ILE A 396 13.54 -1.73 -1.28
CA ILE A 396 14.59 -1.55 -0.29
C ILE A 396 15.56 -0.51 -0.83
N TYR A 397 15.83 0.48 0.01
CA TYR A 397 16.71 1.60 -0.25
C TYR A 397 17.73 1.66 0.87
N SER A 398 19.00 1.82 0.52
CA SER A 398 20.07 2.07 1.49
C SER A 398 20.53 3.50 1.29
N ILE A 399 20.18 4.38 2.23
CA ILE A 399 20.51 5.80 2.15
C ILE A 399 21.64 6.09 3.15
N PRO A 400 22.72 6.78 2.74
CA PRO A 400 23.74 7.29 3.66
C PRO A 400 23.08 8.09 4.80
N ASP A 401 23.61 8.00 6.02
CA ASP A 401 23.15 8.70 7.23
C ASP A 401 21.80 8.24 7.83
N ILE A 402 20.82 7.87 7.00
CA ILE A 402 19.49 7.41 7.46
C ILE A 402 19.51 5.91 7.77
N GLY A 403 20.25 5.12 6.97
CA GLY A 403 20.34 3.68 7.10
C GLY A 403 19.42 2.92 6.13
N THR A 404 18.79 1.85 6.63
CA THR A 404 17.92 0.99 5.80
C THR A 404 16.51 1.58 5.74
N VAL A 405 16.04 1.79 4.51
CA VAL A 405 14.72 2.33 4.21
C VAL A 405 13.95 1.31 3.39
N VAL A 406 12.75 0.93 3.84
CA VAL A 406 11.95 -0.13 3.23
C VAL A 406 10.62 0.44 2.72
N GLY A 407 10.37 0.30 1.43
CA GLY A 407 9.10 0.62 0.78
C GLY A 407 8.19 -0.60 0.71
N GLY A 408 6.89 -0.41 0.86
CA GLY A 408 5.97 -1.53 0.98
C GLY A 408 4.53 -1.13 1.30
N PHE A 409 3.72 -2.15 1.49
CA PHE A 409 2.28 -2.06 1.69
C PHE A 409 1.88 -2.53 3.09
N LEU A 410 1.04 -1.74 3.78
CA LEU A 410 0.47 -2.13 5.08
C LEU A 410 -0.82 -2.91 4.86
N HIS A 411 -0.82 -4.20 5.14
CA HIS A 411 -1.98 -5.08 4.96
C HIS A 411 -3.02 -4.88 6.07
N SER A 412 -2.57 -4.90 7.33
CA SER A 412 -3.42 -4.77 8.53
C SER A 412 -2.78 -3.85 9.55
N GLY A 413 -3.59 -3.36 10.50
CA GLY A 413 -3.18 -2.53 11.64
C GLY A 413 -2.75 -1.11 11.27
N ARG A 414 -2.07 -0.44 12.22
CA ARG A 414 -1.62 0.95 12.09
C ARG A 414 -0.20 1.09 12.60
N ILE A 415 0.69 1.69 11.82
CA ILE A 415 2.07 1.98 12.25
C ILE A 415 2.23 3.47 12.53
N GLN A 416 2.69 3.82 13.72
CA GLN A 416 2.92 5.22 14.14
C GLN A 416 4.37 5.44 14.57
N ILE A 417 4.93 6.60 14.20
CA ILE A 417 6.26 7.01 14.66
C ILE A 417 6.20 7.24 16.17
N HIS A 418 6.99 6.47 16.90
CA HIS A 418 7.20 6.71 18.32
C HIS A 418 8.17 7.89 18.47
N LYS A 419 7.72 8.98 19.09
CA LYS A 419 8.64 10.08 19.46
C LYS A 419 9.58 9.54 20.53
N ASN A 420 10.83 9.29 20.15
CA ASN A 420 11.91 9.01 21.10
C ASN A 420 12.03 10.19 22.08
N GLY A 421 11.44 10.04 23.26
CA GLY A 421 11.43 11.08 24.28
C GLY A 421 11.39 10.53 25.70
N THR A 422 11.79 9.27 25.92
CA THR A 422 12.30 8.73 27.20
C THR A 422 12.58 7.24 26.99
N ILE A 423 13.83 6.89 26.72
CA ILE A 423 14.31 5.56 27.09
C ILE A 423 14.32 5.57 28.61
N SER A 424 13.23 5.09 29.23
CA SER A 424 13.30 4.63 30.61
C SER A 424 14.35 3.53 30.63
N LYS A 425 15.54 3.87 31.13
CA LYS A 425 16.53 2.89 31.55
C LYS A 425 15.90 2.09 32.68
N ASP A 426 15.17 1.03 32.34
CA ASP A 426 14.88 -0.03 33.28
C ASP A 426 16.18 -0.80 33.50
N THR A 427 17.00 -0.21 34.35
CA THR A 427 18.16 -0.83 34.96
C THR A 427 17.60 -1.78 36.01
N SER A 428 17.50 -3.06 35.70
CA SER A 428 17.48 -4.09 36.73
C SER A 428 18.35 -5.27 36.31
N SER A 429 19.64 -5.13 36.65
CA SER A 429 20.46 -6.28 36.99
C SER A 429 19.81 -7.02 38.16
N SER A 430 19.29 -8.22 37.94
CA SER A 430 19.51 -9.33 38.88
C SER A 430 19.15 -10.68 38.25
N SER A 431 20.16 -11.54 38.21
CA SER A 431 20.06 -12.99 38.27
C SER A 431 19.13 -13.44 39.40
N THR A 432 18.36 -14.51 39.21
CA THR A 432 18.46 -15.83 39.87
C THR A 432 17.10 -16.55 39.81
N ALA A 433 17.18 -17.85 39.53
CA ALA A 433 16.20 -18.94 39.60
C ALA A 433 14.77 -18.74 40.19
N ALA A 434 13.85 -19.46 39.53
CA ALA A 434 12.73 -20.24 40.08
C ALA A 434 11.59 -19.49 40.82
N SER A 435 10.39 -19.51 40.21
CA SER A 435 9.19 -20.14 40.79
C SER A 435 7.97 -19.85 39.93
N VAL A 436 7.21 -20.91 39.62
CA VAL A 436 5.81 -20.86 39.17
C VAL A 436 4.96 -20.15 40.24
N PRO A 437 3.96 -19.34 39.85
CA PRO A 437 2.70 -19.42 40.58
C PRO A 437 1.49 -19.53 39.66
N SER A 438 0.58 -20.36 40.16
CA SER A 438 -0.73 -20.76 39.70
C SER A 438 -1.79 -19.65 39.70
N ALA A 439 -2.77 -19.86 38.82
CA ALA A 439 -4.14 -19.38 38.79
C ALA A 439 -4.63 -18.47 39.95
N GLY A 440 -5.09 -17.28 39.58
CA GLY A 440 -5.91 -16.40 40.40
C GLY A 440 -6.92 -15.65 39.53
N ILE A 441 -8.21 -15.91 39.76
CA ILE A 441 -9.36 -15.24 39.17
C ILE A 441 -9.42 -13.81 39.72
N SER A 442 -9.48 -12.79 38.87
CA SER A 442 -10.02 -11.48 39.26
C SER A 442 -10.69 -10.75 38.09
N GLN A 443 -12.02 -10.71 38.23
CA GLN A 443 -13.04 -9.75 37.79
C GLN A 443 -12.65 -8.57 36.88
N GLY A 444 -13.54 -8.37 35.89
CA GLY A 444 -13.46 -7.36 34.86
C GLY A 444 -13.35 -5.93 35.35
N LYS A 445 -12.41 -5.22 34.74
CA LYS A 445 -12.39 -3.77 34.61
C LYS A 445 -12.28 -3.45 33.13
N THR A 446 -13.30 -2.76 32.63
CA THR A 446 -13.36 -2.16 31.30
C THR A 446 -12.08 -1.36 31.05
N ARG A 447 -11.25 -1.86 30.14
CA ARG A 447 -9.93 -1.32 29.83
C ARG A 447 -10.09 -0.16 28.84
N VAL A 448 -9.79 1.05 29.29
CA VAL A 448 -9.57 2.20 28.41
C VAL A 448 -8.22 1.97 27.68
N PRO A 449 -8.14 2.04 26.34
CA PRO A 449 -6.91 1.71 25.61
C PRO A 449 -5.95 2.90 25.62
N GLY A 450 -5.05 2.93 26.61
CA GLY A 450 -3.94 3.87 26.67
C GLY A 450 -2.61 3.19 26.33
N ASN A 451 -1.92 3.68 25.30
CA ASN A 451 -0.49 3.50 24.97
C ASN A 451 0.16 2.16 25.36
N LYS A 452 -0.02 1.12 24.52
CA LYS A 452 0.97 0.04 24.44
C LYS A 452 2.15 0.53 23.60
N ASN A 453 3.38 0.36 24.09
CA ASN A 453 4.59 0.52 23.26
C ASN A 453 4.55 -0.53 22.13
N MET A 454 4.32 -0.09 20.89
CA MET A 454 4.22 -0.98 19.73
C MET A 454 5.59 -1.59 19.44
N ARG A 455 5.70 -2.91 19.53
CA ARG A 455 6.94 -3.65 19.23
C ARG A 455 6.85 -4.21 17.82
N LEU A 456 7.72 -3.72 16.94
CA LEU A 456 7.79 -4.16 15.56
C LEU A 456 8.97 -5.12 15.38
N TYR A 457 8.75 -6.15 14.56
CA TYR A 457 9.71 -7.19 14.27
C TYR A 457 9.85 -7.38 12.76
N LEU A 458 11.08 -7.33 12.24
CA LEU A 458 11.41 -7.60 10.85
C LEU A 458 11.81 -9.07 10.68
N GLY A 459 11.19 -9.78 9.74
CA GLY A 459 11.58 -11.13 9.38
C GLY A 459 10.77 -11.70 8.21
N PRO A 460 10.98 -12.96 7.82
CA PRO A 460 12.01 -13.86 8.32
C PRO A 460 13.38 -13.52 7.73
N VAL A 461 14.39 -13.40 8.62
CA VAL A 461 15.75 -13.07 8.23
C VAL A 461 16.47 -14.28 7.64
N ASP A 462 16.54 -15.37 8.42
CA ASP A 462 17.16 -16.63 8.03
C ASP A 462 16.13 -17.71 7.71
N ARG A 463 16.62 -18.87 7.23
CA ARG A 463 15.78 -20.06 7.00
C ARG A 463 15.12 -20.58 8.27
N ASP A 464 15.65 -20.20 9.43
CA ASP A 464 15.15 -20.58 10.74
C ASP A 464 13.92 -19.76 11.17
N GLY A 465 13.47 -18.80 10.36
CA GLY A 465 12.30 -17.98 10.67
C GLY A 465 12.56 -16.97 11.80
N SER A 466 13.81 -16.54 11.96
CA SER A 466 14.21 -15.55 12.96
C SER A 466 13.66 -14.15 12.62
N PHE A 467 13.24 -13.44 13.67
CA PHE A 467 12.77 -12.07 13.60
C PHE A 467 13.69 -11.15 14.41
N ILE A 468 13.84 -9.92 13.93
CA ILE A 468 14.68 -8.89 14.55
C ILE A 468 13.80 -7.74 14.99
N PRO A 469 13.88 -7.30 16.26
CA PRO A 469 13.13 -6.13 16.70
C PRO A 469 13.63 -4.88 15.95
N VAL A 470 12.70 -4.08 15.44
CA VAL A 470 12.97 -2.86 14.68
C VAL A 470 12.12 -1.71 15.20
N VAL A 471 12.61 -0.50 15.03
CA VAL A 471 11.92 0.76 15.33
C VAL A 471 11.83 1.58 14.05
N VAL A 472 10.68 2.19 13.83
CA VAL A 472 10.44 3.09 12.70
C VAL A 472 10.85 4.51 13.11
N LYS A 473 11.88 5.06 12.46
CA LYS A 473 12.35 6.44 12.67
C LYS A 473 11.49 7.47 11.96
N SER A 474 11.14 7.18 10.72
CA SER A 474 10.37 8.08 9.88
C SER A 474 9.54 7.29 8.89
N ILE A 475 8.40 7.88 8.51
CA ILE A 475 7.44 7.32 7.58
C ILE A 475 7.26 8.34 6.47
N HIS A 476 7.36 7.90 5.22
CA HIS A 476 7.14 8.75 4.06
C HIS A 476 6.14 8.08 3.12
N ARG A 477 5.11 8.80 2.68
CA ARG A 477 4.13 8.34 1.70
C ARG A 477 4.14 9.29 0.50
N GLN A 478 4.34 8.77 -0.71
CA GLN A 478 4.46 9.60 -1.93
C GLN A 478 5.44 10.78 -1.76
N ARG A 479 6.57 10.52 -1.07
CA ARG A 479 7.61 11.51 -0.69
C ARG A 479 7.16 12.61 0.30
N MET A 480 6.02 12.44 0.96
CA MET A 480 5.54 13.29 2.06
C MET A 480 5.83 12.61 3.40
N SER A 481 6.41 13.31 4.36
CA SER A 481 6.60 12.78 5.73
C SER A 481 5.25 12.57 6.41
N MET A 482 5.02 11.45 7.09
CA MET A 482 3.76 11.12 7.77
C MET A 482 4.02 10.73 9.22
N ARG A 483 3.04 10.95 10.11
CA ARG A 483 3.14 10.51 11.52
C ARG A 483 2.67 9.07 11.74
N SER A 484 1.71 8.62 10.96
CA SER A 484 1.20 7.25 10.98
C SER A 484 0.77 6.80 9.58
N ILE A 485 0.72 5.49 9.40
CA ILE A 485 0.11 4.84 8.24
C ILE A 485 -0.95 3.84 8.71
N ASP A 486 -2.02 3.76 7.96
CA ASP A 486 -3.15 2.85 8.20
C ASP A 486 -3.17 1.73 7.15
N SER A 487 -3.89 0.65 7.46
CA SER A 487 -4.03 -0.49 6.56
C SER A 487 -4.54 -0.06 5.18
N GLY A 488 -4.08 -0.73 4.13
CA GLY A 488 -4.38 -0.38 2.76
C GLY A 488 -3.55 0.78 2.18
N GLN A 489 -2.57 1.30 2.91
CA GLN A 489 -1.67 2.37 2.44
C GLN A 489 -0.28 1.83 2.09
N THR A 490 0.32 2.40 1.04
CA THR A 490 1.71 2.17 0.67
C THR A 490 2.57 3.28 1.26
N ALA A 491 3.68 2.92 1.88
CA ALA A 491 4.59 3.89 2.48
C ALA A 491 6.04 3.40 2.39
N THR A 492 6.94 4.27 2.82
CA THR A 492 8.37 4.03 2.92
C THR A 492 8.78 4.30 4.36
N LEU A 493 9.30 3.26 5.03
CA LEU A 493 9.67 3.28 6.44
C LEU A 493 11.19 3.33 6.56
N ALA A 494 11.74 4.31 7.27
CA ALA A 494 13.12 4.26 7.73
C ALA A 494 13.17 3.42 9.00
N ILE A 495 13.86 2.28 8.94
CA ILE A 495 13.91 1.31 10.03
C ILE A 495 15.30 1.25 10.66
N GLU A 496 15.34 1.11 11.98
CA GLU A 496 16.56 0.89 12.74
C GLU A 496 16.34 -0.26 13.72
N GLY A 497 17.35 -1.11 13.89
CA GLY A 497 17.30 -2.20 14.85
C GLY A 497 18.69 -2.74 15.18
N PRO A 498 18.86 -3.36 16.37
CA PRO A 498 20.10 -3.99 16.75
C PRO A 498 20.46 -5.11 15.75
N GLY A 499 21.62 -4.98 15.09
CA GLY A 499 22.10 -5.97 14.13
C GLY A 499 21.52 -5.86 12.71
N LEU A 500 20.65 -4.88 12.43
CA LEU A 500 20.08 -4.68 11.09
C LEU A 500 21.16 -4.44 10.03
N SER A 501 22.26 -3.76 10.38
CA SER A 501 23.40 -3.53 9.49
C SER A 501 24.13 -4.81 9.04
N ARG A 502 23.97 -5.92 9.78
CA ARG A 502 24.57 -7.22 9.44
C ARG A 502 23.63 -8.11 8.62
N VAL A 503 22.37 -7.71 8.48
CA VAL A 503 21.29 -8.53 7.94
C VAL A 503 20.96 -8.08 6.53
N LYS A 504 20.90 -9.04 5.60
CA LYS A 504 20.50 -8.76 4.23
C LYS A 504 18.98 -8.72 4.11
N VAL A 505 18.41 -7.53 4.25
CA VAL A 505 16.99 -7.30 3.99
C VAL A 505 16.68 -7.64 2.52
N ARG A 506 15.58 -8.36 2.27
CA ARG A 506 15.15 -8.75 0.92
C ARG A 506 13.66 -8.52 0.73
N ARG A 507 13.23 -8.39 -0.53
CA ARG A 507 11.81 -8.27 -0.90
C ARG A 507 11.03 -9.47 -0.36
N GLY A 508 9.81 -9.21 0.11
CA GLY A 508 8.94 -10.22 0.69
C GLY A 508 9.19 -10.54 2.16
N MET A 509 10.18 -9.90 2.80
CA MET A 509 10.21 -9.83 4.26
C MET A 509 9.02 -8.99 4.75
N VAL A 510 8.57 -9.24 5.97
CA VAL A 510 7.46 -8.56 6.62
C VAL A 510 7.93 -7.89 7.91
N VAL A 511 7.31 -6.76 8.23
CA VAL A 511 7.39 -6.11 9.54
C VAL A 511 6.08 -6.37 10.26
N LEU A 512 6.15 -7.08 11.39
CA LEU A 512 5.00 -7.51 12.17
C LEU A 512 4.98 -6.80 13.52
N GLU A 513 3.82 -6.33 13.94
CA GLU A 513 3.54 -5.99 15.31
C GLU A 513 3.22 -7.25 16.10
N SER A 514 3.89 -7.43 17.24
CA SER A 514 3.57 -8.51 18.16
C SER A 514 3.99 -8.17 19.58
N ASP A 515 3.15 -8.55 20.54
CA ASP A 515 3.47 -8.44 21.98
C ASP A 515 4.62 -9.39 22.38
N THR A 516 4.81 -10.50 21.64
CA THR A 516 5.84 -11.53 21.86
C THR A 516 6.68 -11.79 20.61
N ASP A 517 7.86 -12.40 20.74
CA ASP A 517 8.73 -12.68 19.59
C ASP A 517 8.03 -13.65 18.61
N PRO A 518 7.75 -13.25 17.35
CA PRO A 518 6.95 -14.03 16.40
C PRO A 518 7.71 -15.23 15.78
N ARG A 519 8.67 -15.82 16.50
CA ARG A 519 9.35 -17.05 16.09
C ARG A 519 8.37 -18.21 16.12
N GLY A 520 7.85 -18.57 14.96
CA GLY A 520 6.84 -19.61 14.80
C GLY A 520 5.76 -19.26 13.78
N THR A 521 5.65 -17.98 13.39
CA THR A 521 4.70 -17.54 12.35
C THR A 521 5.12 -17.97 10.94
N CYS A 522 6.39 -18.35 10.75
CA CYS A 522 6.89 -18.81 9.46
C CYS A 522 6.73 -20.32 9.31
N CYS A 523 6.15 -20.76 8.19
CA CYS A 523 6.05 -22.15 7.81
C CYS A 523 6.70 -22.39 6.44
N GLN A 524 7.22 -23.61 6.22
CA GLN A 524 7.69 -24.07 4.89
C GLN A 524 6.65 -24.93 4.17
N THR A 525 5.67 -25.44 4.92
CA THR A 525 4.58 -26.28 4.44
C THR A 525 3.27 -25.68 4.94
N PHE A 526 2.31 -25.52 4.04
CA PHE A 526 0.99 -25.00 4.35
C PHE A 526 -0.06 -25.75 3.55
N GLU A 527 -1.29 -25.74 4.05
CA GLU A 527 -2.47 -26.27 3.37
C GLU A 527 -3.17 -25.12 2.66
N ALA A 528 -3.68 -25.37 1.45
CA ALA A 528 -4.37 -24.38 0.66
C ALA A 528 -5.48 -25.02 -0.17
N ILE A 529 -6.58 -24.30 -0.31
CA ILE A 529 -7.65 -24.63 -1.26
C ILE A 529 -7.18 -24.20 -2.64
N ILE A 530 -7.11 -25.14 -3.57
CA ILE A 530 -6.61 -24.89 -4.93
C ILE A 530 -7.78 -24.91 -5.89
N GLN A 531 -8.03 -23.77 -6.53
CA GLN A 531 -8.96 -23.66 -7.63
C GLN A 531 -8.20 -23.67 -8.96
N VAL A 532 -8.41 -24.72 -9.75
CA VAL A 532 -7.82 -24.83 -11.08
C VAL A 532 -8.72 -24.13 -12.07
N LEU A 533 -8.25 -23.03 -12.65
CA LEU A 533 -9.01 -22.25 -13.64
C LEU A 533 -9.01 -22.91 -15.02
N ALA A 534 -7.88 -22.83 -15.72
CA ALA A 534 -7.65 -23.47 -17.01
C ALA A 534 -6.24 -24.02 -17.02
N HIS A 535 -6.10 -25.34 -17.14
CA HIS A 535 -4.82 -26.02 -17.14
C HIS A 535 -4.84 -27.17 -18.14
N GLU A 536 -3.95 -27.13 -19.12
CA GLU A 536 -3.88 -28.15 -20.19
C GLU A 536 -3.19 -29.45 -19.73
N GLY A 537 -2.45 -29.41 -18.60
CA GLY A 537 -1.70 -30.55 -18.09
C GLY A 537 -2.37 -31.30 -16.93
N VAL A 538 -1.67 -32.31 -16.41
CA VAL A 538 -2.07 -33.02 -15.20
C VAL A 538 -1.58 -32.26 -13.97
N PHE A 539 -2.49 -31.84 -13.11
CA PHE A 539 -2.19 -31.32 -11.78
C PHE A 539 -2.26 -32.47 -10.77
N GLY A 540 -1.18 -32.71 -10.03
CA GLY A 540 -1.06 -33.90 -9.18
C GLY A 540 0.03 -33.75 -8.11
N VAL A 541 0.12 -34.76 -7.23
CA VAL A 541 1.21 -34.85 -6.24
C VAL A 541 2.56 -34.90 -6.97
N GLY A 542 3.52 -34.11 -6.52
CA GLY A 542 4.82 -33.91 -7.16
C GLY A 542 4.86 -32.79 -8.20
N TYR A 543 3.73 -32.12 -8.46
CA TYR A 543 3.71 -30.96 -9.33
C TYR A 543 4.52 -29.81 -8.72
N GLN A 544 5.46 -29.27 -9.50
CA GLN A 544 6.27 -28.12 -9.10
C GLN A 544 5.73 -26.87 -9.78
N GLY A 545 5.19 -25.96 -8.96
CA GLY A 545 4.62 -24.69 -9.41
C GLY A 545 5.35 -23.51 -8.80
N MET A 546 5.27 -22.35 -9.47
CA MET A 546 5.68 -21.08 -8.87
C MET A 546 4.47 -20.49 -8.14
N ILE A 547 4.61 -20.27 -6.84
CA ILE A 547 3.61 -19.60 -6.00
C ILE A 547 3.94 -18.12 -5.95
N HIS A 548 2.95 -17.32 -6.30
CA HIS A 548 2.96 -15.87 -6.19
C HIS A 548 2.17 -15.48 -4.93
N CYS A 549 2.85 -14.95 -3.91
CA CYS A 549 2.23 -14.50 -2.66
C CYS A 549 2.70 -13.08 -2.34
N GLY A 550 1.82 -12.09 -2.55
CA GLY A 550 2.20 -10.68 -2.50
C GLY A 550 3.37 -10.39 -3.44
N SER A 551 4.47 -9.89 -2.87
CA SER A 551 5.72 -9.60 -3.58
C SER A 551 6.70 -10.79 -3.69
N VAL A 552 6.38 -11.95 -3.10
CA VAL A 552 7.23 -13.16 -3.10
C VAL A 552 6.87 -14.10 -4.23
N HIS A 553 7.91 -14.61 -4.91
CA HIS A 553 7.80 -15.64 -5.95
C HIS A 553 8.69 -16.80 -5.57
N GLN A 554 8.09 -17.93 -5.20
CA GLN A 554 8.81 -19.11 -4.71
C GLN A 554 8.31 -20.34 -5.45
N ASN A 555 9.24 -21.22 -5.85
CA ASN A 555 8.84 -22.54 -6.32
C ASN A 555 8.39 -23.39 -5.12
N ALA A 556 7.23 -24.03 -5.25
CA ALA A 556 6.69 -24.96 -4.28
C ALA A 556 6.37 -26.29 -4.97
N ASN A 557 6.35 -27.35 -4.18
CA ASN A 557 6.01 -28.69 -4.64
C ASN A 557 4.71 -29.13 -3.95
N VAL A 558 3.81 -29.73 -4.72
CA VAL A 558 2.56 -30.29 -4.19
C VAL A 558 2.88 -31.63 -3.52
N ILE A 559 2.76 -31.68 -2.19
CA ILE A 559 3.09 -32.88 -1.39
C ILE A 559 1.90 -33.83 -1.28
N LYS A 560 0.69 -33.27 -1.15
CA LYS A 560 -0.56 -34.01 -0.97
C LYS A 560 -1.70 -33.22 -1.61
N ILE A 561 -2.68 -33.93 -2.17
CA ILE A 561 -3.93 -33.35 -2.67
C ILE A 561 -5.06 -34.15 -2.03
N ASP A 562 -5.94 -33.44 -1.33
CA ASP A 562 -7.20 -33.98 -0.83
C ASP A 562 -8.33 -33.33 -1.64
N LEU A 563 -9.28 -34.13 -2.13
CA LEU A 563 -10.46 -33.62 -2.83
C LEU A 563 -11.47 -33.13 -1.78
N LEU A 564 -11.80 -31.84 -1.82
CA LEU A 564 -12.91 -31.30 -1.05
C LEU A 564 -14.21 -31.90 -1.61
N PRO A 565 -15.07 -32.51 -0.77
CA PRO A 565 -16.38 -32.95 -1.23
C PRO A 565 -17.16 -31.73 -1.69
N SER A 566 -17.55 -31.72 -2.98
CA SER A 566 -18.49 -30.73 -3.48
C SER A 566 -19.82 -30.92 -2.74
N SER A 567 -20.38 -29.82 -2.24
CA SER A 567 -21.72 -29.75 -1.61
C SER A 567 -22.87 -30.31 -2.46
N ASP A 568 -22.60 -30.67 -3.72
CA ASP A 568 -23.55 -31.19 -4.69
C ASP A 568 -23.66 -32.73 -4.69
N GLN A 569 -22.92 -33.46 -3.85
CA GLN A 569 -22.89 -34.95 -3.87
C GLN A 569 -23.45 -35.65 -2.62
N GLU A 570 -23.98 -34.93 -1.63
CA GLU A 570 -24.60 -35.57 -0.46
C GLU A 570 -26.07 -35.98 -0.64
N GLU A 571 -26.75 -35.56 -1.73
CA GLU A 571 -28.15 -35.97 -1.97
C GLU A 571 -28.30 -37.37 -2.60
N ASP A 572 -27.27 -37.92 -3.26
CA ASP A 572 -27.42 -39.18 -4.02
C ASP A 572 -27.00 -40.46 -3.27
N LEU A 573 -26.54 -40.37 -2.01
CA LEU A 573 -26.09 -41.54 -1.23
C LEU A 573 -27.03 -41.98 -0.09
N SER A 574 -28.24 -41.43 -0.01
CA SER A 574 -29.25 -41.84 1.00
C SER A 574 -30.38 -42.75 0.48
N LEU A 575 -30.37 -43.16 -0.79
CA LEU A 575 -31.39 -44.04 -1.39
C LEU A 575 -30.83 -45.43 -1.74
N SER A 576 -30.44 -46.24 -0.75
CA SER A 576 -30.30 -47.70 -0.97
C SER A 576 -30.30 -48.57 0.29
N LEU A 577 -30.96 -48.16 1.38
CA LEU A 577 -31.20 -49.06 2.52
C LEU A 577 -32.57 -48.77 3.13
N ASP A 578 -33.61 -49.32 2.50
CA ASP A 578 -34.82 -49.81 3.19
C ASP A 578 -35.72 -50.56 2.19
N SER A 579 -35.54 -51.88 2.12
CA SER A 579 -36.61 -52.81 1.74
C SER A 579 -36.27 -54.21 2.25
N ASN A 580 -36.31 -54.35 3.57
CA ASN A 580 -36.77 -55.60 4.18
C ASN A 580 -38.28 -55.46 4.35
N ASP A 581 -39.05 -56.06 3.45
CA ASP A 581 -40.37 -56.53 3.80
C ASP A 581 -40.53 -57.97 3.35
N ALA A 582 -40.96 -58.75 4.33
CA ALA A 582 -41.14 -60.17 4.30
C ALA A 582 -42.53 -60.56 3.80
N GLU A 583 -42.62 -61.82 3.39
CA GLU A 583 -43.82 -62.68 3.40
C GLU A 583 -44.92 -62.52 2.33
N LEU A 584 -45.15 -63.69 1.69
CA LEU A 584 -46.31 -64.23 0.96
C LEU A 584 -46.48 -63.91 -0.52
#